data_AF-A0A9E8X7J3-F1
#
_entry.id   AF-A0A9E8X7J3-F1
#
_cell.length_a   1.000
_cell.length_b   1.000
_cell.length_c   1.000
_cell.angle_alpha   90.00
_cell.angle_beta   90.00
_cell.angle_gamma   90.00
#
_symmetry.space_group_name_H-M   'P 1'
#
loop_
_entity.id
_entity.type
_entity.pdbx_description
1 polymer ?
#
loop_
_entity_poly.entity_id
_entity_poly.type
_entity_poly.pdbx_seq_one_letter_code
_entity_poly.pdbx_strand_id
1 'polypeptide(L)'
;MKHLHMLMAVLLIVLFLYQSYLVLSANKQAPRVVKISSHILYAVMILSGVGMLMQLMSANAPVQWVFAKIILLVAAISASIKAFNNTATPSQRKTGILIAGAAYVGIVILAFTKPGNLF
;
A
#
# COMPACT_ATOMS: atom_id res chain seq x y z
N MET A 1 15.03 -10.90 -2.35
CA MET A 1 14.05 -10.08 -1.59
C MET A 1 13.47 -8.93 -2.40
N LYS A 2 14.27 -8.10 -3.09
CA LYS A 2 13.74 -6.91 -3.82
C LYS A 2 12.63 -7.20 -4.83
N HIS A 3 12.79 -8.23 -5.68
CA HIS A 3 11.79 -8.58 -6.69
C HIS A 3 10.45 -9.01 -6.09
N LEU A 4 10.49 -9.79 -5.00
CA LEU A 4 9.29 -10.18 -4.27
C LEU A 4 8.57 -8.96 -3.70
N HIS A 5 9.29 -8.07 -3.02
CA HIS A 5 8.73 -6.84 -2.45
C HIS A 5 8.08 -5.96 -3.52
N MET A 6 8.76 -5.77 -4.66
CA MET A 6 8.22 -5.00 -5.79
C MET A 6 6.97 -5.65 -6.40
N LEU A 7 6.95 -6.97 -6.54
CA LEU A 7 5.76 -7.69 -7.01
C LEU A 7 4.57 -7.49 -6.05
N MET A 8 4.80 -7.60 -4.74
CA MET A 8 3.75 -7.35 -3.74
C MET A 8 3.20 -5.92 -3.84
N ALA A 9 4.07 -4.93 -4.16
CA ALA A 9 3.66 -3.53 -4.28
C ALA A 9 2.74 -3.33 -5.47
N VAL A 10 3.11 -3.91 -6.61
CA VAL A 10 2.28 -3.88 -7.82
C VAL A 10 0.94 -4.57 -7.56
N LEU A 11 0.95 -5.76 -6.95
CA LEU A 11 -0.28 -6.49 -6.64
C LEU A 11 -1.19 -5.72 -5.67
N LEU A 12 -0.64 -5.06 -4.65
CA LEU A 12 -1.41 -4.22 -3.74
C LEU A 12 -2.09 -3.05 -4.45
N ILE A 13 -1.35 -2.35 -5.33
CA ILE A 13 -1.90 -1.24 -6.13
C ILE A 13 -3.01 -1.76 -7.05
N VAL A 14 -2.80 -2.89 -7.73
CA VAL A 14 -3.82 -3.49 -8.62
C VAL A 14 -5.08 -3.89 -7.84
N LEU A 15 -4.94 -4.56 -6.68
CA LEU A 15 -6.10 -4.91 -5.85
C LEU A 15 -6.81 -3.69 -5.28
N PHE A 16 -6.07 -2.63 -4.92
CA PHE A 16 -6.65 -1.36 -4.49
C PHE A 16 -7.48 -0.71 -5.62
N LEU A 17 -6.92 -0.66 -6.84
CA LEU A 17 -7.62 -0.11 -8.01
C LEU A 17 -8.87 -0.94 -8.36
N TYR A 18 -8.76 -2.27 -8.32
CA TYR A 18 -9.88 -3.17 -8.55
C TYR A 18 -11.01 -2.95 -7.53
N GLN A 19 -10.68 -2.90 -6.23
CA GLN A 19 -11.66 -2.62 -5.18
C GLN A 19 -12.29 -1.24 -5.33
N SER A 20 -11.49 -0.23 -5.66
CA SER A 20 -11.96 1.14 -5.94
C SER A 20 -12.94 1.17 -7.11
N TYR A 21 -12.62 0.47 -8.20
CA TYR A 21 -13.49 0.37 -9.38
C TYR A 21 -14.84 -0.28 -9.05
N LEU A 22 -14.85 -1.40 -8.32
CA LEU A 22 -16.09 -2.09 -7.95
C LEU A 22 -17.00 -1.19 -7.10
N VAL A 23 -16.41 -0.48 -6.13
CA VAL A 23 -17.17 0.37 -5.21
C VAL A 23 -17.69 1.63 -5.89
N LEU A 24 -16.88 2.26 -6.76
CA LEU A 24 -17.26 3.53 -7.39
C LEU A 24 -18.13 3.36 -8.64
N SER A 25 -17.90 2.33 -9.44
CA SER A 25 -18.58 2.16 -10.74
C SER A 25 -19.78 1.23 -10.63
N ALA A 26 -19.63 0.12 -9.91
CA ALA A 26 -20.66 -0.91 -9.85
C ALA A 26 -21.47 -0.85 -8.55
N ASN A 27 -21.13 0.06 -7.61
CA ASN A 27 -21.66 0.10 -6.25
C ASN A 27 -21.64 -1.29 -5.57
N LYS A 28 -20.61 -2.09 -5.90
CA LYS A 28 -20.44 -3.48 -5.43
C LYS A 28 -19.23 -3.57 -4.51
N GLN A 29 -19.32 -4.45 -3.52
CA GLN A 29 -18.17 -4.80 -2.70
C GLN A 29 -17.34 -5.88 -3.39
N ALA A 30 -16.03 -5.83 -3.16
CA ALA A 30 -15.16 -6.92 -3.56
C ALA A 30 -15.49 -8.22 -2.81
N PRO A 31 -15.37 -9.38 -3.47
CA PRO A 31 -15.61 -10.67 -2.84
C PRO A 31 -14.61 -10.93 -1.70
N ARG A 32 -14.98 -11.81 -0.77
CA ARG A 32 -14.18 -12.13 0.43
C ARG A 32 -12.74 -12.52 0.10
N VAL A 33 -12.54 -13.26 -0.99
CA VAL A 33 -11.21 -13.69 -1.47
C VAL A 33 -10.30 -12.49 -1.71
N VAL A 34 -10.76 -11.46 -2.42
CA VAL A 34 -9.98 -10.25 -2.74
C VAL A 34 -9.62 -9.48 -1.46
N LYS A 35 -10.55 -9.39 -0.51
CA LYS A 35 -10.31 -8.74 0.79
C LYS A 35 -9.22 -9.50 1.57
N ILE A 36 -9.31 -10.83 1.65
CA ILE A 36 -8.30 -11.68 2.31
C ILE A 36 -6.94 -11.54 1.62
N SER A 37 -6.90 -11.64 0.28
CA SER A 37 -5.67 -11.46 -0.49
C SER A 37 -5.00 -10.12 -0.20
N SER A 38 -5.78 -9.03 -0.09
CA SER A 38 -5.23 -7.71 0.25
C SER A 38 -4.53 -7.71 1.62
N HIS A 39 -5.11 -8.37 2.64
CA HIS A 39 -4.51 -8.44 3.97
C HIS A 39 -3.25 -9.31 4.00
N ILE A 40 -3.26 -10.43 3.28
CA ILE A 40 -2.06 -11.28 3.11
C ILE A 40 -0.95 -10.47 2.43
N LEU A 41 -1.27 -9.76 1.35
CA LEU A 41 -0.28 -8.92 0.66
C LEU A 41 0.25 -7.80 1.56
N TYR A 42 -0.58 -7.16 2.40
CA TYR A 42 -0.09 -6.19 3.38
C TYR A 42 0.89 -6.83 4.37
N ALA A 43 0.60 -8.02 4.89
CA ALA A 43 1.50 -8.72 5.79
C ALA A 43 2.84 -9.03 5.11
N VAL A 44 2.82 -9.59 3.90
CA VAL A 44 4.05 -9.92 3.14
C VAL A 44 4.83 -8.64 2.76
N MET A 45 4.13 -7.56 2.38
CA MET A 45 4.71 -6.25 2.10
C MET A 45 5.48 -5.71 3.31
N ILE A 46 4.85 -5.74 4.50
CA ILE A 46 5.47 -5.27 5.74
C ILE A 46 6.68 -6.13 6.11
N LEU A 47 6.53 -7.46 6.12
CA LEU A 47 7.63 -8.37 6.48
C LEU A 47 8.83 -8.24 5.54
N SER A 48 8.57 -8.20 4.23
CA SER A 48 9.64 -7.99 3.25
C SER A 48 10.28 -6.60 3.33
N GLY A 49 9.48 -5.57 3.62
CA GLY A 49 9.96 -4.20 3.84
C GLY A 49 10.85 -4.07 5.09
N VAL A 50 10.46 -4.71 6.20
CA VAL A 50 11.28 -4.79 7.43
C VAL A 50 12.60 -5.49 7.14
N GLY A 51 12.59 -6.61 6.40
CA GLY A 51 13.81 -7.30 5.99
C GLY A 51 14.76 -6.40 5.21
N MET A 52 14.25 -5.60 4.26
CA MET A 52 15.06 -4.64 3.50
C MET A 52 15.54 -3.46 4.35
N LEU A 53 14.73 -2.99 5.30
CA LEU A 53 15.12 -1.92 6.23
C LEU A 53 16.29 -2.37 7.12
N MET A 54 16.25 -3.60 7.65
CA MET A 54 17.36 -4.13 8.45
C MET A 54 18.68 -4.16 7.66
N GLN A 55 18.65 -4.52 6.37
CA GLN A 55 19.83 -4.49 5.49
C GLN A 55 20.38 -3.07 5.32
N LEU A 56 19.50 -2.07 5.14
CA LEU A 56 19.90 -0.67 5.03
C LEU A 56 20.51 -0.14 6.34
N MET A 57 19.91 -0.49 7.49
CA MET A 57 20.42 -0.09 8.80
C MET A 57 21.78 -0.72 9.08
N SER A 58 21.99 -2.00 8.76
CA SER A 58 23.30 -2.64 8.91
C SER A 58 24.40 -2.04 8.04
N ALA A 59 24.01 -1.39 6.94
CA ALA A 59 24.91 -0.72 6.01
C ALA A 59 25.08 0.79 6.31
N ASN A 60 24.55 1.29 7.43
CA ASN A 60 24.53 2.72 7.79
C ASN A 60 23.96 3.61 6.67
N ALA A 61 23.03 3.09 5.87
CA ALA A 61 22.40 3.84 4.80
C ALA A 61 21.35 4.84 5.36
N PRO A 62 21.09 5.96 4.66
CA PRO A 62 20.01 6.87 5.03
C PRO A 62 18.63 6.20 4.87
N VAL A 63 17.83 6.21 5.93
CA VAL A 63 16.55 5.48 6.03
C VAL A 63 15.32 6.40 6.14
N GLN A 64 15.49 7.72 6.16
CA GLN A 64 14.40 8.69 6.33
C GLN A 64 13.29 8.53 5.27
N TRP A 65 13.68 8.27 4.02
CA TRP A 65 12.75 8.01 2.92
C TRP A 65 11.95 6.70 3.09
N VAL A 66 12.53 5.71 3.77
CA VAL A 66 11.83 4.44 4.10
C VAL A 66 10.79 4.69 5.18
N PHE A 67 11.09 5.49 6.20
CA PHE A 67 10.11 5.87 7.22
C PHE A 67 8.93 6.64 6.64
N ALA A 68 9.18 7.56 5.69
CA ALA A 68 8.11 8.23 4.96
C ALA A 68 7.20 7.24 4.22
N LYS A 69 7.77 6.21 3.57
CA LYS A 69 6.98 5.12 2.95
C LYS A 69 6.17 4.32 3.96
N ILE A 70 6.72 4.04 5.13
CA ILE A 70 5.99 3.30 6.19
C ILE A 70 4.78 4.10 6.67
N ILE A 71 4.94 5.41 6.90
CA ILE A 71 3.84 6.30 7.30
C ILE A 71 2.75 6.30 6.21
N LEU A 72 3.14 6.45 4.94
CA LEU A 72 2.20 6.40 3.82
C LEU A 72 1.53 5.02 3.71
N LEU A 73 2.25 3.93 3.96
CA LEU A 73 1.67 2.58 3.93
C LEU A 73 0.62 2.41 5.03
N VAL A 74 0.89 2.89 6.25
CA VAL A 74 -0.09 2.88 7.35
C VAL A 74 -1.32 3.71 6.98
N ALA A 75 -1.13 4.89 6.38
CA ALA A 75 -2.23 5.72 5.90
C ALA A 75 -3.04 5.02 4.80
N ALA A 76 -2.38 4.39 3.82
CA ALA A 76 -3.01 3.65 2.73
C ALA A 76 -3.82 2.45 3.25
N ILE A 77 -3.28 1.67 4.20
CA ILE A 77 -3.97 0.54 4.82
C ILE A 77 -5.20 1.03 5.57
N SER A 78 -5.05 2.02 6.45
CA SER A 78 -6.13 2.53 7.30
C SER A 78 -7.27 3.12 6.45
N ALA A 79 -6.93 3.90 5.44
CA ALA A 79 -7.89 4.49 4.52
C ALA A 79 -8.59 3.42 3.65
N SER A 80 -7.86 2.40 3.18
CA SER A 80 -8.44 1.28 2.42
C SER A 80 -9.41 0.45 3.28
N ILE A 81 -9.05 0.15 4.53
CA ILE A 81 -9.92 -0.56 5.48
C ILE A 81 -11.24 0.20 5.66
N LYS A 82 -11.17 1.52 5.85
CA LYS A 82 -12.37 2.35 6.00
C LYS A 82 -13.17 2.42 4.70
N ALA A 83 -12.51 2.61 3.56
CA ALA A 83 -13.16 2.74 2.25
C ALA A 83 -13.90 1.46 1.81
N PHE A 84 -13.35 0.29 2.10
CA PHE A 84 -13.88 -0.99 1.64
C PHE A 84 -14.64 -1.75 2.72
N ASN A 85 -14.94 -1.08 3.84
CA ASN A 85 -15.84 -1.60 4.87
C ASN A 85 -17.27 -1.71 4.31
N ASN A 86 -17.99 -2.74 4.72
CA ASN A 86 -19.38 -2.96 4.30
C ASN A 86 -20.32 -1.86 4.81
N THR A 87 -20.04 -1.27 5.98
CA THR A 87 -20.85 -0.22 6.60
C THR A 87 -20.42 1.21 6.23
N ALA A 88 -19.43 1.35 5.34
CA ALA A 88 -18.95 2.68 4.93
C ALA A 88 -19.99 3.45 4.12
N THR A 89 -20.21 4.71 4.50
CA THR A 89 -21.06 5.63 3.72
C THR A 89 -20.41 5.96 2.37
N PRO A 90 -21.18 6.39 1.36
CA PRO A 90 -20.62 6.78 0.07
C PRO A 90 -19.52 7.85 0.17
N SER A 91 -19.67 8.80 1.10
CA SER A 91 -18.64 9.82 1.39
C SER A 91 -17.37 9.19 1.96
N GLN A 92 -17.49 8.31 2.97
CA GLN A 92 -16.33 7.61 3.54
C GLN A 92 -15.58 6.76 2.52
N ARG A 93 -16.31 6.12 1.60
CA ARG A 93 -15.73 5.33 0.49
C ARG A 93 -14.88 6.20 -0.42
N LYS A 94 -15.45 7.29 -0.93
CA LYS A 94 -14.76 8.24 -1.83
C LYS A 94 -13.55 8.85 -1.15
N THR A 95 -13.71 9.39 0.04
CA THR A 95 -12.62 10.03 0.80
C THR A 95 -11.52 9.02 1.14
N GLY A 96 -11.87 7.81 1.59
CA GLY A 96 -10.87 6.78 1.88
C GLY A 96 -10.11 6.30 0.64
N ILE A 97 -10.78 6.16 -0.51
CA ILE A 97 -10.12 5.86 -1.79
C ILE A 97 -9.16 6.98 -2.18
N LEU A 98 -9.56 8.25 -2.05
CA LEU A 98 -8.70 9.40 -2.37
C LEU A 98 -7.45 9.45 -1.47
N ILE A 99 -7.62 9.29 -0.15
CA ILE A 99 -6.50 9.28 0.81
C ILE A 99 -5.55 8.10 0.51
N ALA A 100 -6.08 6.90 0.32
CA ALA A 100 -5.27 5.73 0.00
C ALA A 100 -4.55 5.88 -1.35
N GLY A 101 -5.23 6.42 -2.37
CA GLY A 101 -4.66 6.69 -3.68
C GLY A 101 -3.50 7.68 -3.61
N ALA A 102 -3.68 8.80 -2.90
CA ALA A 102 -2.60 9.78 -2.68
C ALA A 102 -1.41 9.14 -1.95
N ALA A 103 -1.66 8.31 -0.94
CA ALA A 103 -0.60 7.60 -0.23
C ALA A 103 0.17 6.61 -1.13
N TYR A 104 -0.52 5.83 -1.96
CA TYR A 104 0.12 4.93 -2.93
C TYR A 104 0.96 5.70 -3.96
N VAL A 105 0.45 6.81 -4.48
CA VAL A 105 1.22 7.69 -5.39
C VAL A 105 2.47 8.20 -4.70
N GLY A 106 2.37 8.67 -3.45
CA GLY A 106 3.53 9.10 -2.65
C GLY A 106 4.56 7.99 -2.44
N ILE A 107 4.12 6.75 -2.17
CA ILE A 107 5.02 5.59 -2.03
C ILE A 107 5.77 5.31 -3.34
N VAL A 108 5.07 5.39 -4.47
CA VAL A 108 5.66 5.19 -5.80
C VAL A 108 6.69 6.28 -6.11
N ILE A 109 6.36 7.55 -5.87
CA ILE A 109 7.32 8.66 -6.03
C ILE A 109 8.57 8.41 -5.18
N LEU A 110 8.41 8.10 -3.89
CA LEU A 110 9.52 7.79 -2.98
C LEU A 110 10.30 6.54 -3.41
N ALA A 111 9.73 5.63 -4.20
CA ALA A 111 10.46 4.49 -4.74
C ALA A 111 11.44 4.89 -5.85
N PHE A 112 11.13 5.95 -6.62
CA PHE A 112 11.99 6.47 -7.67
C PHE A 112 12.94 7.58 -7.17
N THR A 113 12.55 8.36 -6.17
CA THR A 113 13.36 9.46 -5.62
C THR A 113 14.26 9.03 -4.45
N LYS A 114 14.56 7.73 -4.33
CA LYS A 114 15.40 7.21 -3.25
C LYS A 114 16.81 7.81 -3.32
N PRO A 115 17.46 8.07 -2.17
CA PRO A 115 18.81 8.63 -2.15
C PRO A 115 19.84 7.60 -2.64
N GLY A 116 20.56 7.91 -3.71
CA GLY A 116 21.64 7.08 -4.27
C GLY A 116 21.18 5.78 -4.95
N ASN A 117 22.13 5.02 -5.50
CA ASN A 117 21.91 3.68 -6.08
C ASN A 117 21.76 2.61 -4.98
N LEU A 118 20.93 2.88 -3.96
CA LEU A 118 20.61 1.92 -2.91
C LEU A 118 19.59 0.91 -3.47
N PHE A 119 20.12 -0.21 -3.97
CA PHE A 119 19.47 -1.39 -4.61
C PHE A 119 18.98 -1.29 -6.06
#